data_AF-A0A970MT20-F1
#
_entry.id   AF-A0A970MT20-F1
#
_cell.length_a   1.000
_cell.length_b   1.000
_cell.length_c   1.000
_cell.angle_alpha   90.00
_cell.angle_beta   90.00
_cell.angle_gamma   90.00
#
_symmetry.space_group_name_H-M   'P 1'
#
loop_
_entity.id
_entity.type
_entity.pdbx_description
1 polymer ?
#
loop_
_entity_poly.entity_id
_entity_poly.type
_entity_poly.pdbx_seq_one_letter_code
_entity_poly.pdbx_strand_id
1 'polypeptide(L)'
;MVFFIPYTEATYLLLISIGIYGFMKNKYWVYFLGLFLAALTRPSFTFLLLSILGAEFFFLLKHRNIKSGILNMIYRTIPLILGTVTVSLIQYSQGSGSFFKFMEVQKYWDNVLTVPHNLRDWSFEGFGINIGVIIFIFIPLMIILFQLFYHQLSDSKKNKKLDYFSPKDYLLILSFLYLIGNSLFILLFRGGSLHCLFRFTICSPFFYILIFIAFYHLRNIPPNIRFFILATLSLISIFILGLADYSTYWNFSDFGIFLFIGTTALWLFQDFKSNKFHKISLFLLLFSNIVWTTYLINTYIINGWVIA
;
A
#
# COMPACT_ATOMS: atom_id res chain seq x y z
N MET A 1 9.72 22.93 -8.84
CA MET A 1 9.64 21.46 -8.94
C MET A 1 10.16 20.90 -7.63
N VAL A 2 9.39 20.11 -6.89
CA VAL A 2 9.79 19.70 -5.52
C VAL A 2 10.74 18.49 -5.53
N PHE A 3 10.75 17.68 -6.59
CA PHE A 3 11.62 16.51 -6.76
C PHE A 3 12.32 16.53 -8.12
N PHE A 4 13.54 15.98 -8.17
CA PHE A 4 14.45 16.08 -9.31
C PHE A 4 14.21 14.98 -10.37
N ILE A 5 13.80 13.79 -9.93
CA ILE A 5 13.30 12.74 -10.82
C ILE A 5 11.82 13.05 -11.08
N PRO A 6 11.32 12.98 -12.33
CA PRO A 6 9.92 13.24 -12.63
C PRO A 6 9.04 12.39 -11.72
N TYR A 7 8.19 13.07 -10.95
CA TYR A 7 7.26 12.46 -10.00
C TYR A 7 6.38 11.44 -10.74
N THR A 8 6.75 10.18 -10.63
CA THR A 8 6.08 9.07 -11.31
C THR A 8 6.13 7.86 -10.41
N GLU A 9 4.97 7.27 -10.15
CA GLU A 9 4.83 6.07 -9.33
C GLU A 9 5.66 4.92 -9.89
N ALA A 10 5.85 4.90 -11.21
CA ALA A 10 6.68 3.92 -11.90
C ALA A 10 8.15 3.99 -11.46
N THR A 11 8.74 5.19 -11.36
CA THR A 11 10.15 5.34 -10.92
C THR A 11 10.30 4.98 -9.46
N TYR A 12 9.38 5.43 -8.60
CA TYR A 12 9.38 5.04 -7.19
C TYR A 12 9.26 3.52 -7.01
N LEU A 13 8.33 2.89 -7.73
CA LEU A 13 8.13 1.44 -7.70
C LEU A 13 9.40 0.71 -8.12
N LEU A 14 10.01 1.09 -9.24
CA LEU A 14 11.25 0.49 -9.74
C LEU A 14 12.39 0.58 -8.72
N LEU A 15 12.61 1.77 -8.14
CA LEU A 15 13.73 2.03 -7.22
C LEU A 15 13.56 1.28 -5.89
N ILE A 16 12.34 1.24 -5.35
CA ILE A 16 12.05 0.42 -4.17
C ILE A 16 12.17 -1.07 -4.50
N SER A 17 11.74 -1.53 -5.68
CA SER A 17 11.96 -2.93 -6.10
C SER A 17 13.44 -3.29 -6.19
N ILE A 18 14.31 -2.40 -6.66
CA ILE A 18 15.77 -2.57 -6.62
C ILE A 18 16.25 -2.66 -5.17
N GLY A 19 15.75 -1.78 -4.29
CA GLY A 19 16.06 -1.80 -2.86
C GLY A 19 15.68 -3.14 -2.20
N ILE A 20 14.46 -3.62 -2.45
CA ILE A 20 13.95 -4.91 -1.98
C ILE A 20 14.80 -6.06 -2.52
N TYR A 21 15.18 -6.03 -3.79
CA TYR A 21 16.07 -7.03 -4.38
C TYR A 21 17.44 -7.07 -3.67
N GLY A 22 18.03 -5.89 -3.42
CA GLY A 22 19.26 -5.75 -2.65
C GLY A 22 19.14 -6.35 -1.25
N PHE A 23 18.03 -6.07 -0.56
CA PHE A 23 17.72 -6.63 0.77
C PHE A 23 17.60 -8.15 0.73
N MET A 24 16.81 -8.70 -0.20
CA MET A 24 16.60 -10.15 -0.36
C MET A 24 17.89 -10.91 -0.71
N LYS A 25 18.85 -10.26 -1.38
CA LYS A 25 20.14 -10.85 -1.76
C LYS A 25 21.27 -10.52 -0.80
N ASN A 26 20.99 -9.89 0.34
CA ASN A 26 21.98 -9.41 1.30
C ASN A 26 23.08 -8.52 0.66
N LYS A 27 22.75 -7.80 -0.42
CA LYS A 27 23.65 -6.85 -1.09
C LYS A 27 23.32 -5.43 -0.63
N TYR A 28 23.96 -5.02 0.47
CA TYR A 28 23.68 -3.72 1.10
C TYR A 28 23.85 -2.52 0.14
N TRP A 29 24.84 -2.53 -0.75
CA TRP A 29 25.04 -1.43 -1.69
C TRP A 29 23.86 -1.26 -2.66
N VAL A 30 23.23 -2.36 -3.11
CA VAL A 30 22.05 -2.33 -3.99
C VAL A 30 20.84 -1.81 -3.22
N TYR A 31 20.69 -2.28 -1.98
CA TYR A 31 19.67 -1.80 -1.06
C TYR A 31 19.78 -0.29 -0.83
N PHE A 32 21.00 0.17 -0.51
CA PHE A 32 21.33 1.57 -0.27
C PHE A 32 20.98 2.41 -1.50
N LEU A 33 21.47 2.03 -2.68
CA LEU A 33 21.22 2.76 -3.93
C LEU A 33 19.72 2.86 -4.22
N GLY A 34 18.99 1.75 -4.12
CA GLY A 34 17.55 1.71 -4.39
C GLY A 34 16.75 2.61 -3.47
N LEU A 35 16.97 2.53 -2.15
CA LEU A 35 16.26 3.37 -1.18
C LEU A 35 16.67 4.85 -1.24
N PHE A 36 17.97 5.13 -1.42
CA PHE A 36 18.47 6.49 -1.59
C PHE A 36 17.79 7.17 -2.79
N LEU A 37 17.84 6.53 -3.96
CA LEU A 37 17.20 7.07 -5.17
C LEU A 37 15.69 7.16 -5.00
N ALA A 38 15.03 6.19 -4.35
CA ALA A 38 13.59 6.26 -4.10
C ALA A 38 13.21 7.48 -3.26
N ALA A 39 14.00 7.85 -2.25
CA ALA A 39 13.80 9.06 -1.45
C ALA A 39 13.95 10.36 -2.28
N LEU A 40 14.72 10.33 -3.39
CA LEU A 40 14.81 11.47 -4.32
C LEU A 40 13.59 11.64 -5.22
N THR A 41 12.74 10.62 -5.36
CA THR A 41 11.56 10.66 -6.26
C THR A 41 10.31 11.20 -5.59
N ARG A 42 10.12 10.93 -4.29
CA ARG A 42 8.82 11.09 -3.64
C ARG A 42 8.96 11.40 -2.15
N PRO A 43 8.04 12.21 -1.59
CA PRO A 43 7.96 12.45 -0.15
C PRO A 43 7.48 11.24 0.66
N SER A 44 7.28 10.07 0.04
CA SER A 44 6.88 8.84 0.72
C SER A 44 7.98 8.25 1.60
N PHE A 45 9.14 8.93 1.72
CA PHE A 45 10.16 8.58 2.69
C PHE A 45 9.60 8.57 4.11
N THR A 46 8.65 9.45 4.47
CA THR A 46 8.13 9.53 5.85
C THR A 46 7.42 8.23 6.24
N PHE A 47 6.50 7.75 5.40
CA PHE A 47 5.78 6.51 5.65
C PHE A 47 6.72 5.30 5.59
N LEU A 48 7.64 5.27 4.62
CA LEU A 48 8.60 4.18 4.51
C LEU A 48 9.54 4.13 5.73
N LEU A 49 10.04 5.28 6.16
CA LEU A 49 10.88 5.42 7.35
C LEU A 49 10.12 4.91 8.58
N LEU A 50 8.92 5.43 8.84
CA LEU A 50 8.08 4.99 9.96
C LEU A 50 7.77 3.48 9.89
N SER A 51 7.60 2.92 8.70
CA SER A 51 7.37 1.49 8.52
C SER A 51 8.61 0.66 8.85
N ILE A 52 9.81 1.11 8.46
CA ILE A 52 11.08 0.48 8.84
C ILE A 52 11.25 0.55 10.37
N LEU A 53 11.02 1.71 10.97
CA LEU A 53 11.09 1.89 12.42
C LEU A 53 10.11 0.96 13.14
N GLY A 54 8.86 0.89 12.67
CA GLY A 54 7.84 0.00 13.23
C GLY A 54 8.20 -1.48 13.06
N ALA A 55 8.80 -1.86 11.93
CA ALA A 55 9.24 -3.24 11.71
C ALA A 55 10.40 -3.62 12.65
N GLU A 56 11.40 -2.75 12.81
CA GLU A 56 12.46 -2.98 13.80
C GLU A 56 11.90 -3.07 15.22
N PHE A 57 10.98 -2.18 15.59
CA PHE A 57 10.32 -2.22 16.89
C PHE A 57 9.56 -3.54 17.11
N PHE A 58 8.80 -3.99 16.12
CA PHE A 58 8.08 -5.27 16.16
C PHE A 58 9.00 -6.47 16.46
N PHE A 59 10.16 -6.53 15.81
CA PHE A 59 11.13 -7.62 16.02
C PHE A 59 11.98 -7.44 17.28
N LEU A 60 12.24 -6.19 17.69
CA LEU A 60 12.97 -5.88 18.93
C LEU A 60 12.23 -6.39 20.17
N LEU A 61 10.90 -6.30 20.18
CA LEU A 61 10.05 -6.86 21.24
C LEU A 61 10.30 -8.35 21.48
N LYS A 62 10.69 -9.09 20.45
CA LYS A 62 10.93 -10.54 20.51
C LYS A 62 12.38 -10.92 20.81
N HIS A 63 13.35 -10.32 20.11
CA HIS A 63 14.75 -10.70 20.26
C HIS A 63 15.41 -10.08 21.51
N ARG A 64 14.83 -9.01 22.07
CA ARG A 64 15.32 -8.24 23.24
C ARG A 64 16.77 -7.73 23.13
N ASN A 65 17.45 -7.91 21.99
CA ASN A 65 18.81 -7.44 21.77
C ASN A 65 18.81 -6.01 21.17
N ILE A 66 18.68 -5.03 22.07
CA ILE A 66 18.55 -3.62 21.75
C ILE A 66 19.71 -3.10 20.88
N LYS A 67 20.96 -3.50 21.20
CA LYS A 67 22.14 -3.00 20.47
C LYS A 67 22.12 -3.41 19.00
N SER A 68 21.82 -4.68 18.72
CA SER A 68 21.72 -5.18 17.34
C SER A 68 20.55 -4.55 16.59
N GLY A 69 19.41 -4.36 17.25
CA GLY A 69 18.23 -3.73 16.66
C GLY A 69 18.49 -2.28 16.27
N ILE A 70 19.13 -1.49 17.15
CA ILE A 70 19.48 -0.09 16.84
C ILE A 70 20.47 0.00 15.68
N LEU A 71 21.50 -0.84 15.64
CA LEU A 71 22.45 -0.85 14.53
C LEU A 71 21.76 -1.16 13.20
N ASN A 72 20.94 -2.20 13.16
CA ASN A 72 20.20 -2.57 11.94
C ASN A 72 19.19 -1.49 11.53
N MET A 73 18.52 -0.85 12.50
CA MET A 73 17.64 0.28 12.27
C MET A 73 18.39 1.45 11.60
N ILE A 74 19.59 1.78 12.10
CA ILE A 74 20.43 2.83 11.51
C ILE A 74 20.83 2.44 10.09
N TYR A 75 21.38 1.25 9.87
CA TYR A 75 21.77 0.79 8.53
C TYR A 75 20.61 0.80 7.53
N ARG A 76 19.39 0.48 7.97
CA ARG A 76 18.20 0.44 7.11
C ARG A 76 17.60 1.83 6.83
N THR A 77 17.75 2.78 7.76
CA THR A 77 17.17 4.12 7.61
C THR A 77 18.11 5.15 6.99
N ILE A 78 19.44 4.98 7.13
CA ILE A 78 20.45 5.89 6.57
C ILE A 78 20.22 6.26 5.09
N PRO A 79 19.96 5.31 4.17
CA PRO A 79 19.79 5.65 2.75
C PRO A 79 18.64 6.64 2.51
N LEU A 80 17.54 6.49 3.27
CA LEU A 80 16.36 7.37 3.18
C LEU A 80 16.66 8.76 3.75
N ILE A 81 17.36 8.82 4.88
CA ILE A 81 17.76 10.08 5.51
C ILE A 81 18.70 10.85 4.58
N LEU A 82 19.73 10.19 4.04
CA LEU A 82 20.68 10.80 3.12
C LEU A 82 19.99 11.29 1.84
N GLY A 83 19.11 10.48 1.24
CA GLY A 83 18.34 10.91 0.07
C GLY A 83 17.50 12.14 0.35
N THR A 84 16.81 12.18 1.49
CA THR A 84 15.99 13.34 1.89
C THR A 84 16.85 14.59 2.11
N VAL A 85 17.99 14.45 2.77
CA VAL A 85 18.96 15.55 2.96
C VAL A 85 19.48 16.06 1.62
N THR A 86 19.76 15.17 0.66
CA THR A 86 20.16 15.56 -0.70
C THR A 86 19.07 16.37 -1.40
N VAL A 87 17.79 15.97 -1.30
CA VAL A 87 16.67 16.77 -1.85
C VAL A 87 16.62 18.15 -1.21
N SER A 88 16.71 18.24 0.13
CA SER A 88 16.72 19.51 0.86
C SER A 88 17.88 20.42 0.43
N LEU A 89 19.09 19.89 0.26
CA LEU A 89 20.26 20.64 -0.19
C LEU A 89 20.09 21.17 -1.62
N ILE A 90 19.55 20.36 -2.53
CA ILE A 90 19.28 20.77 -3.91
C ILE A 90 18.21 21.85 -3.95
N GLN A 91 17.11 21.70 -3.18
CA GLN A 91 16.08 22.73 -3.11
C GLN A 91 16.64 24.04 -2.55
N TYR A 92 17.51 23.97 -1.56
CA TYR A 92 18.17 25.14 -1.00
C TYR A 92 19.05 25.84 -2.04
N SER A 93 19.88 25.09 -2.78
CA SER A 93 20.77 25.65 -3.81
C SER A 93 20.01 26.24 -5.01
N GLN A 94 18.83 25.72 -5.33
CA GLN A 94 17.94 26.23 -6.38
C GLN A 94 17.15 27.50 -5.98
N GLY A 95 17.48 28.12 -4.83
CA GLY A 95 16.94 29.42 -4.45
C GLY A 95 15.65 29.35 -3.61
N SER A 96 15.30 28.20 -3.04
CA SER A 96 14.16 28.12 -2.11
C SER A 96 14.36 28.89 -0.80
N GLY A 97 15.62 29.22 -0.46
CA GLY A 97 16.00 29.99 0.72
C GLY A 97 15.83 29.27 2.07
N SER A 98 15.29 28.04 2.09
CA SER A 98 15.05 27.26 3.31
C SER A 98 15.42 25.79 3.10
N PHE A 99 16.22 25.24 4.01
CA PHE A 99 16.56 23.80 4.03
C PHE A 99 15.32 22.91 4.27
N PHE A 100 14.32 23.46 4.96
CA PHE A 100 13.06 22.79 5.30
C PHE A 100 11.92 23.17 4.37
N LYS A 101 12.20 23.76 3.20
CA LYS A 101 11.16 24.17 2.24
C LYS A 101 10.17 23.04 1.94
N PHE A 102 10.69 21.82 1.82
CA PHE A 102 9.88 20.64 1.64
C PHE A 102 8.81 20.45 2.74
N MET A 103 9.16 20.61 4.02
CA MET A 103 8.22 20.52 5.14
C MET A 103 7.26 21.71 5.18
N GLU A 104 7.76 22.91 4.85
CA GLU A 104 6.92 24.11 4.77
C GLU A 104 5.82 23.98 3.72
N VAL A 105 6.07 23.29 2.61
CA VAL A 105 5.07 23.11 1.54
C VAL A 105 3.97 22.15 1.96
N GLN A 106 4.23 21.21 2.88
CA GLN A 106 3.21 20.27 3.36
C GLN A 106 2.05 20.96 4.09
N LYS A 107 2.26 22.19 4.62
CA LYS A 107 1.19 22.97 5.23
C LYS A 107 0.08 23.35 4.25
N TYR A 108 0.38 23.36 2.95
CA TYR A 108 -0.60 23.65 1.88
C TYR A 108 -1.33 22.38 1.40
N TRP A 109 -1.09 21.22 2.01
CA TRP A 109 -1.79 19.98 1.68
C TRP A 109 -3.02 19.74 2.56
N ASP A 110 -3.37 20.70 3.42
CA ASP A 110 -4.52 20.69 4.32
C ASP A 110 -4.70 19.38 5.10
N ASN A 111 -3.59 18.71 5.41
CA ASN A 111 -3.62 17.49 6.21
C ASN A 111 -3.78 17.88 7.68
N VAL A 112 -4.99 17.77 8.21
CA VAL A 112 -5.33 18.08 9.60
C VAL A 112 -5.92 16.84 10.24
N LEU A 113 -5.42 16.49 11.44
CA LEU A 113 -6.00 15.41 12.23
C LEU A 113 -7.47 15.72 12.48
N THR A 114 -8.34 14.93 11.88
CA THR A 114 -9.78 15.13 11.87
C THR A 114 -10.44 13.77 11.94
N VAL A 115 -11.52 13.66 12.72
CA VAL A 115 -12.37 12.47 12.63
C VAL A 115 -12.93 12.45 11.21
N PRO A 116 -12.88 11.32 10.49
CA PRO A 116 -13.45 11.25 9.15
C PRO A 116 -14.98 11.45 9.25
N HIS A 117 -15.49 12.51 8.64
CA HIS A 117 -16.92 12.78 8.50
C HIS A 117 -17.24 12.77 7.01
N ASN A 118 -18.23 12.00 6.58
CA ASN A 118 -18.61 11.79 5.17
C ASN A 118 -17.42 11.33 4.30
N LEU A 119 -17.33 10.02 4.02
CA LEU A 119 -16.33 9.50 3.10
C LEU A 119 -16.58 10.10 1.70
N ARG A 120 -15.58 10.78 1.15
CA ARG A 120 -15.66 11.47 -0.15
C ARG A 120 -14.45 11.13 -1.01
N ASP A 121 -14.59 11.27 -2.31
CA ASP A 121 -13.50 11.16 -3.27
C ASP A 121 -13.70 12.20 -4.38
N TRP A 122 -12.64 12.49 -5.13
CA TRP A 122 -12.65 13.45 -6.24
C TRP A 122 -13.26 12.87 -7.52
N SER A 123 -13.48 11.55 -7.58
CA SER A 123 -14.06 10.87 -8.73
C SER A 123 -14.97 9.72 -8.29
N PHE A 124 -16.04 9.48 -9.02
CA PHE A 124 -16.92 8.33 -8.81
C PHE A 124 -16.13 7.02 -9.00
N GLU A 125 -15.28 6.99 -10.03
CA GLU A 125 -14.44 5.85 -10.38
C GLU A 125 -13.42 5.51 -9.28
N GLY A 126 -12.81 6.52 -8.68
CA GLY A 126 -11.88 6.37 -7.57
C GLY A 126 -12.54 5.87 -6.30
N PHE A 127 -13.78 6.32 -6.03
CA PHE A 127 -14.48 6.00 -4.79
C PHE A 127 -14.71 4.49 -4.64
N GLY A 128 -15.23 3.83 -5.68
CA GLY A 128 -15.47 2.39 -5.66
C GLY A 128 -14.21 1.56 -5.40
N ILE A 129 -13.09 1.93 -6.04
CA ILE A 129 -11.81 1.25 -5.78
C ILE A 129 -11.33 1.51 -4.35
N ASN A 130 -11.46 2.74 -3.85
CA ASN A 130 -11.02 3.08 -2.50
C ASN A 130 -11.81 2.34 -1.43
N ILE A 131 -13.12 2.18 -1.59
CA ILE A 131 -13.91 1.30 -0.72
C ILE A 131 -13.39 -0.13 -0.78
N GLY A 132 -13.13 -0.65 -1.99
CA GLY A 132 -12.50 -1.96 -2.17
C GLY A 132 -11.18 -2.10 -1.41
N VAL A 133 -10.30 -1.09 -1.47
CA VAL A 133 -9.04 -1.07 -0.72
C VAL A 133 -9.27 -1.10 0.78
N ILE A 134 -10.20 -0.31 1.30
CA ILE A 134 -10.48 -0.28 2.73
C ILE A 134 -10.94 -1.67 3.21
N ILE A 135 -11.91 -2.26 2.50
CA ILE A 135 -12.56 -3.49 2.95
C ILE A 135 -11.72 -4.75 2.71
N PHE A 136 -11.05 -4.87 1.56
CA PHE A 136 -10.29 -6.09 1.23
C PHE A 136 -8.81 -6.03 1.61
N ILE A 137 -8.23 -4.84 1.74
CA ILE A 137 -6.82 -4.68 2.06
C ILE A 137 -6.68 -4.16 3.49
N PHE A 138 -7.13 -2.94 3.76
CA PHE A 138 -6.82 -2.27 5.02
C PHE A 138 -7.37 -3.01 6.25
N ILE A 139 -8.67 -3.33 6.28
CA ILE A 139 -9.30 -4.00 7.43
C ILE A 139 -8.68 -5.39 7.70
N PRO A 140 -8.57 -6.30 6.71
CA PRO A 140 -7.93 -7.59 6.93
C PRO A 140 -6.48 -7.48 7.40
N LEU A 141 -5.70 -6.56 6.80
CA LEU A 141 -4.31 -6.34 7.21
C LEU A 141 -4.21 -5.83 8.64
N MET A 142 -5.09 -4.90 9.05
CA MET A 142 -5.16 -4.42 10.43
C MET A 142 -5.42 -5.55 11.41
N ILE A 143 -6.42 -6.39 11.13
CA ILE A 143 -6.76 -7.55 11.99
C ILE A 143 -5.55 -8.50 12.10
N ILE A 144 -4.93 -8.83 10.97
CA ILE A 144 -3.75 -9.71 10.95
C ILE A 144 -2.58 -9.10 11.71
N LEU A 145 -2.29 -7.81 11.52
CA LEU A 145 -1.20 -7.13 12.23
C LEU A 145 -1.44 -7.13 13.74
N PHE A 146 -2.66 -6.83 14.20
CA PHE A 146 -3.00 -6.88 15.62
C PHE A 146 -2.86 -8.29 16.18
N GLN A 147 -3.32 -9.31 15.45
CA GLN A 147 -3.13 -10.70 15.85
C GLN A 147 -1.64 -11.03 15.97
N LEU A 148 -0.81 -10.68 14.98
CA LEU A 148 0.63 -10.93 15.00
C LEU A 148 1.31 -10.20 16.17
N PHE A 149 0.94 -8.95 16.43
CA PHE A 149 1.46 -8.17 17.54
C PHE A 149 1.07 -8.77 18.90
N TYR A 150 -0.19 -9.16 19.06
CA TYR A 150 -0.66 -9.83 20.27
C TYR A 150 0.06 -11.16 20.52
N HIS A 151 0.25 -11.98 19.49
CA HIS A 151 1.01 -13.22 19.58
C HIS A 151 2.50 -13.00 19.82
N GLN A 152 3.05 -11.84 19.43
CA GLN A 152 4.43 -11.49 19.73
C GLN A 152 4.61 -11.14 21.22
N LEU A 153 3.61 -10.51 21.83
CA LEU A 153 3.60 -10.14 23.25
C LEU A 153 3.24 -11.31 24.17
N SER A 154 2.29 -12.14 23.75
CA SER A 154 1.93 -13.36 24.45
C SER A 154 3.00 -14.42 24.16
N ASP A 155 3.79 -14.81 25.16
CA ASP A 155 4.91 -15.79 25.09
C ASP A 155 4.52 -17.21 24.60
N SER A 156 3.38 -17.36 23.94
CA SER A 156 2.86 -18.59 23.36
C SER A 156 3.80 -19.14 22.28
N LYS A 157 4.65 -20.09 22.70
CA LYS A 157 5.57 -20.86 21.85
C LYS A 157 4.88 -21.69 20.75
N LYS A 158 3.53 -21.72 20.68
CA LYS A 158 2.77 -22.67 19.84
C LYS A 158 2.58 -22.26 18.38
N ASN A 159 2.76 -20.99 18.01
CA ASN A 159 2.56 -20.54 16.61
C ASN A 159 3.89 -20.31 15.87
N LYS A 160 3.89 -20.56 14.55
CA LYS A 160 5.04 -20.31 13.66
C LYS A 160 5.60 -18.91 13.91
N LYS A 161 6.80 -18.87 14.46
CA LYS A 161 7.50 -17.65 14.85
C LYS A 161 8.05 -16.97 13.59
N LEU A 162 7.52 -15.81 13.23
CA LEU A 162 8.11 -14.94 12.20
C LEU A 162 9.57 -14.66 12.54
N ASP A 163 10.49 -14.93 11.64
CA ASP A 163 11.93 -14.82 11.91
C ASP A 163 12.48 -13.49 11.39
N TYR A 164 13.17 -12.73 12.25
CA TYR A 164 13.85 -11.50 11.86
C TYR A 164 14.92 -11.74 10.81
N PHE A 165 15.58 -12.90 10.86
CA PHE A 165 16.63 -13.25 9.92
C PHE A 165 16.09 -13.72 8.56
N SER A 166 14.78 -14.00 8.45
CA SER A 166 14.12 -14.28 7.18
C SER A 166 13.78 -12.96 6.48
N PRO A 167 14.40 -12.65 5.32
CA PRO A 167 14.10 -11.42 4.59
C PRO A 167 12.62 -11.32 4.19
N LYS A 168 11.96 -12.46 3.94
CA LYS A 168 10.54 -12.52 3.56
C LYS A 168 9.64 -12.08 4.71
N ASP A 169 9.90 -12.56 5.92
CA ASP A 169 9.09 -12.26 7.10
C ASP A 169 9.24 -10.79 7.49
N TYR A 170 10.47 -10.26 7.39
CA TYR A 170 10.71 -8.83 7.58
C TYR A 170 9.96 -7.97 6.57
N LEU A 171 10.07 -8.31 5.27
CA LEU A 171 9.38 -7.57 4.21
C LEU A 171 7.85 -7.67 4.33
N LEU A 172 7.32 -8.79 4.84
CA LEU A 172 5.89 -8.95 5.11
C LEU A 172 5.42 -7.94 6.16
N ILE A 173 6.09 -7.88 7.32
CA ILE A 173 5.77 -6.93 8.40
C ILE A 173 5.96 -5.48 7.93
N LEU A 174 7.05 -5.19 7.23
CA LEU A 174 7.30 -3.88 6.64
C LEU A 174 6.15 -3.47 5.70
N SER A 175 5.67 -4.40 4.88
CA SER A 175 4.58 -4.14 3.93
C SER A 175 3.24 -3.93 4.63
N PHE A 176 2.95 -4.69 5.69
CA PHE A 176 1.76 -4.45 6.54
C PHE A 176 1.79 -3.06 7.13
N LEU A 177 2.88 -2.69 7.81
CA LEU A 177 3.02 -1.37 8.45
C LEU A 177 2.95 -0.23 7.43
N TYR A 178 3.54 -0.39 6.25
CA TYR A 178 3.49 0.62 5.20
C TYR A 178 2.08 0.86 4.68
N LEU A 179 1.35 -0.20 4.32
CA LEU A 179 0.01 -0.05 3.77
C LEU A 179 -1.00 0.44 4.82
N ILE A 180 -0.89 -0.09 6.05
CA ILE A 180 -1.70 0.35 7.18
C ILE A 180 -1.41 1.81 7.52
N GLY A 181 -0.14 2.17 7.63
CA GLY A 181 0.29 3.53 7.97
C GLY A 181 -0.18 4.55 6.94
N ASN A 182 -0.03 4.26 5.65
CA ASN A 182 -0.55 5.13 4.59
C ASN A 182 -2.10 5.25 4.64
N SER A 183 -2.79 4.12 4.85
CA SER A 183 -4.26 4.12 4.91
C SER A 183 -4.78 4.90 6.11
N LEU A 184 -4.20 4.68 7.30
CA LEU A 184 -4.53 5.42 8.51
C LEU A 184 -4.25 6.91 8.36
N PHE A 185 -3.12 7.27 7.74
CA PHE A 185 -2.81 8.67 7.49
C PHE A 185 -3.88 9.34 6.62
N ILE A 186 -4.28 8.69 5.53
CA ILE A 186 -5.31 9.22 4.64
C ILE A 186 -6.65 9.34 5.36
N LEU A 187 -7.06 8.30 6.10
CA LEU A 187 -8.35 8.28 6.81
C LEU A 187 -8.41 9.32 7.94
N LEU A 188 -7.32 9.54 8.68
CA LEU A 188 -7.30 10.38 9.88
C LEU A 188 -6.86 11.82 9.62
N PHE A 189 -6.08 12.08 8.58
CA PHE A 189 -5.51 13.42 8.34
C PHE A 189 -6.12 14.15 7.14
N ARG A 190 -7.02 13.52 6.36
CA ARG A 190 -7.66 14.15 5.19
C ARG A 190 -9.16 14.38 5.34
N GLY A 191 -9.68 14.38 6.56
CA GLY A 191 -11.08 14.73 6.83
C GLY A 191 -12.11 13.88 6.10
N GLY A 192 -11.82 12.60 5.84
CA GLY A 192 -12.71 11.70 5.09
C GLY A 192 -12.50 11.68 3.57
N SER A 193 -11.58 12.48 3.02
CA SER A 193 -11.20 12.39 1.60
C SER A 193 -10.31 11.17 1.34
N LEU A 194 -10.85 10.20 0.59
CA LEU A 194 -10.16 8.97 0.19
C LEU A 194 -9.27 9.16 -1.04
N HIS A 195 -9.20 10.38 -1.59
CA HIS A 195 -8.48 10.65 -2.82
C HIS A 195 -7.04 10.11 -2.78
N CYS A 196 -6.66 9.38 -3.84
CA CYS A 196 -5.40 8.65 -4.01
C CYS A 196 -5.15 7.45 -3.07
N LEU A 197 -6.08 7.03 -2.19
CA LEU A 197 -5.85 5.88 -1.30
C LEU A 197 -5.44 4.61 -2.07
N PHE A 198 -6.14 4.27 -3.14
CA PHE A 198 -5.81 3.13 -3.99
C PHE A 198 -4.42 3.23 -4.63
N ARG A 199 -4.03 4.45 -5.01
CA ARG A 199 -2.71 4.74 -5.59
C ARG A 199 -1.59 4.53 -4.57
N PHE A 200 -1.80 4.93 -3.32
CA PHE A 200 -0.81 4.74 -2.25
C PHE A 200 -0.74 3.31 -1.73
N THR A 201 -1.78 2.51 -1.97
CA THR A 201 -1.87 1.12 -1.51
C THR A 201 -1.54 0.14 -2.64
N ILE A 202 -2.41 0.00 -3.64
CA ILE A 202 -2.32 -0.99 -4.72
C ILE A 202 -1.13 -0.70 -5.65
N CYS A 203 -0.86 0.57 -5.96
CA CYS A 203 0.27 0.95 -6.83
C CYS A 203 1.60 1.07 -6.06
N SER A 204 1.73 0.36 -4.94
CA SER A 204 2.96 0.31 -4.15
C SER A 204 3.68 -1.04 -4.29
N PRO A 205 5.02 -1.07 -4.27
CA PRO A 205 5.78 -2.33 -4.29
C PRO A 205 5.45 -3.24 -3.10
N PHE A 206 5.09 -2.65 -1.95
CA PHE A 206 4.71 -3.36 -0.74
C PHE A 206 3.42 -4.17 -0.91
N PHE A 207 2.45 -3.67 -1.66
CA PHE A 207 1.25 -4.44 -1.98
C PHE A 207 1.56 -5.70 -2.81
N TYR A 208 2.44 -5.59 -3.80
CA TYR A 208 2.87 -6.77 -4.57
C TYR A 208 3.65 -7.78 -3.72
N ILE A 209 4.51 -7.32 -2.81
CA ILE A 209 5.17 -8.21 -1.84
C ILE A 209 4.13 -9.01 -1.05
N LEU A 210 3.07 -8.34 -0.56
CA LEU A 210 2.01 -9.02 0.16
C LEU A 210 1.30 -10.05 -0.70
N ILE A 211 0.91 -9.71 -1.93
CA ILE A 211 0.27 -10.66 -2.85
C ILE A 211 1.10 -11.93 -3.01
N PHE A 212 2.42 -11.81 -3.21
CA PHE A 212 3.27 -12.97 -3.42
C PHE A 212 3.54 -13.78 -2.14
N ILE A 213 3.77 -13.12 -1.01
CA ILE A 213 4.09 -13.80 0.24
C ILE A 213 2.82 -14.35 0.91
N ALA A 214 1.74 -13.56 0.99
CA ALA A 214 0.50 -13.93 1.64
C ALA A 214 -0.18 -15.13 0.96
N PHE A 215 -0.04 -15.29 -0.36
CA PHE A 215 -0.61 -16.43 -1.08
C PHE A 215 -0.14 -17.78 -0.50
N TYR A 216 1.14 -17.88 -0.12
CA TYR A 216 1.68 -19.10 0.47
C TYR A 216 0.97 -19.47 1.80
N HIS A 217 0.59 -18.47 2.58
CA HIS A 217 -0.15 -18.68 3.82
C HIS A 217 -1.62 -19.02 3.56
N LEU A 218 -2.24 -18.32 2.61
CA LEU A 218 -3.66 -18.49 2.25
C LEU A 218 -3.95 -19.86 1.62
N ARG A 219 -2.97 -20.47 0.92
CA ARG A 219 -3.09 -21.81 0.35
C ARG A 219 -3.47 -22.89 1.36
N ASN A 220 -3.15 -22.69 2.65
CA ASN A 220 -3.48 -23.65 3.70
C ASN A 220 -4.91 -23.49 4.24
N ILE A 221 -5.61 -22.41 3.90
CA ILE A 221 -6.99 -22.17 4.31
C ILE A 221 -7.91 -22.96 3.38
N PRO A 222 -8.92 -23.70 3.88
CA PRO A 222 -9.84 -24.43 3.04
C PRO A 222 -10.67 -23.49 2.13
N PRO A 223 -11.00 -23.90 0.89
CA PRO A 223 -11.62 -23.03 -0.10
C PRO A 223 -12.97 -22.47 0.35
N ASN A 224 -13.75 -23.22 1.12
CA ASN A 224 -15.04 -22.78 1.65
C ASN A 224 -14.90 -21.56 2.58
N ILE A 225 -13.86 -21.53 3.42
CA ILE A 225 -13.60 -20.38 4.30
C ILE A 225 -13.12 -19.18 3.47
N ARG A 226 -12.26 -19.41 2.47
CA ARG A 226 -11.83 -18.33 1.55
C ARG A 226 -13.03 -17.72 0.83
N PHE A 227 -13.95 -18.55 0.36
CA PHE A 227 -15.18 -18.10 -0.29
C PHE A 227 -16.06 -17.30 0.66
N PHE A 228 -16.27 -17.79 1.89
CA PHE A 228 -17.05 -17.08 2.89
C PHE A 228 -16.46 -15.70 3.22
N ILE A 229 -15.14 -15.61 3.43
CA ILE A 229 -14.45 -14.32 3.67
C ILE A 229 -14.60 -13.40 2.46
N LEU A 230 -14.37 -13.89 1.24
CA LEU A 230 -14.53 -13.11 0.03
C LEU A 230 -15.98 -12.60 -0.11
N ALA A 231 -16.98 -13.46 0.06
CA ALA A 231 -18.39 -13.12 -0.08
C ALA A 231 -18.83 -12.08 0.95
N THR A 232 -18.44 -12.26 2.21
CA THR A 232 -18.74 -11.29 3.29
C THR A 232 -18.11 -9.92 3.03
N LEU A 233 -16.82 -9.87 2.68
CA LEU A 233 -16.15 -8.61 2.34
C LEU A 233 -16.74 -7.96 1.08
N SER A 234 -17.14 -8.76 0.08
CA SER A 234 -17.79 -8.26 -1.14
C SER A 234 -19.14 -7.64 -0.85
N LEU A 235 -19.99 -8.32 -0.05
CA LEU A 235 -21.29 -7.81 0.35
C LEU A 235 -21.16 -6.52 1.16
N ILE A 236 -20.23 -6.45 2.11
CA ILE A 236 -19.95 -5.23 2.87
C ILE A 236 -19.51 -4.09 1.95
N SER A 237 -18.62 -4.37 1.00
CA SER A 237 -18.12 -3.35 0.06
C SER A 237 -19.23 -2.79 -0.83
N ILE A 238 -20.07 -3.67 -1.39
CA ILE A 238 -21.21 -3.30 -2.23
C ILE A 238 -22.26 -2.54 -1.41
N PHE A 239 -22.50 -2.97 -0.17
CA PHE A 239 -23.43 -2.29 0.74
C PHE A 239 -22.96 -0.88 1.07
N ILE A 240 -21.68 -0.69 1.41
CA ILE A 240 -21.10 0.64 1.67
C ILE A 240 -21.16 1.53 0.43
N LEU A 241 -20.87 0.96 -0.75
CA LEU A 241 -21.00 1.69 -2.01
C LEU A 241 -22.45 2.20 -2.21
N GLY A 242 -23.44 1.33 -1.98
CA GLY A 242 -24.86 1.70 -2.11
C GLY A 242 -25.37 2.68 -1.05
N LEU A 243 -24.66 2.87 0.06
CA LEU A 243 -24.96 3.88 1.07
C LEU A 243 -24.33 5.24 0.79
N ALA A 244 -23.41 5.32 -0.17
CA ALA A 244 -22.79 6.60 -0.51
C ALA A 244 -23.78 7.47 -1.29
N ASP A 245 -23.97 8.71 -0.83
CA ASP A 245 -24.85 9.71 -1.48
C ASP A 245 -24.48 9.98 -2.96
N TYR A 246 -23.29 9.57 -3.36
CA TYR A 246 -22.76 9.64 -4.71
C TYR A 246 -23.43 8.69 -5.71
N SER A 247 -24.02 7.56 -5.29
CA SER A 247 -24.59 6.57 -6.22
C SER A 247 -26.09 6.38 -5.97
N THR A 248 -26.91 7.29 -6.47
CA THR A 248 -28.36 7.03 -6.60
C THR A 248 -28.65 5.91 -7.60
N TYR A 249 -27.73 5.66 -8.55
CA TYR A 249 -27.78 4.57 -9.51
C TYR A 249 -26.41 3.93 -9.70
N TRP A 250 -26.40 2.65 -10.09
CA TRP A 250 -25.19 1.90 -10.41
C TRP A 250 -24.69 2.33 -11.78
N ASN A 251 -23.50 2.92 -11.83
CA ASN A 251 -22.90 3.42 -13.06
C ASN A 251 -21.71 2.57 -13.50
N PHE A 252 -21.36 2.67 -14.78
CA PHE A 252 -20.16 1.99 -15.30
C PHE A 252 -18.86 2.51 -14.65
N SER A 253 -18.88 3.72 -14.08
CA SER A 253 -17.81 4.27 -13.25
C SER A 253 -17.47 3.38 -12.05
N ASP A 254 -18.49 2.77 -11.43
CA ASP A 254 -18.34 1.95 -10.23
C ASP A 254 -17.75 0.57 -10.54
N PHE A 255 -17.62 0.23 -11.82
CA PHE A 255 -17.19 -1.09 -12.27
C PHE A 255 -15.79 -1.49 -11.75
N GLY A 256 -14.97 -0.51 -11.35
CA GLY A 256 -13.68 -0.71 -10.69
C GLY A 256 -13.76 -1.60 -9.44
N ILE A 257 -14.82 -1.50 -8.62
CA ILE A 257 -14.96 -2.34 -7.43
C ILE A 257 -15.21 -3.80 -7.80
N PHE A 258 -16.01 -4.07 -8.85
CA PHE A 258 -16.31 -5.42 -9.32
C PHE A 258 -15.10 -6.07 -9.95
N LEU A 259 -14.33 -5.31 -10.72
CA LEU A 259 -13.03 -5.75 -11.22
C LEU A 259 -12.10 -6.10 -10.07
N PHE A 260 -12.05 -5.30 -9.02
CA PHE A 260 -11.21 -5.54 -7.86
C PHE A 260 -11.66 -6.75 -7.02
N ILE A 261 -12.97 -6.95 -6.84
CA ILE A 261 -13.53 -8.16 -6.21
C ILE A 261 -13.16 -9.39 -7.05
N GLY A 262 -13.35 -9.31 -8.37
CA GLY A 262 -13.05 -10.41 -9.29
C GLY A 262 -11.57 -10.76 -9.34
N THR A 263 -10.66 -9.78 -9.35
CA THR A 263 -9.21 -10.03 -9.29
C THR A 263 -8.83 -10.69 -7.98
N THR A 264 -9.38 -10.21 -6.87
CA THR A 264 -9.16 -10.80 -5.53
C THR A 264 -9.68 -12.24 -5.47
N ALA A 265 -10.85 -12.50 -6.04
CA ALA A 265 -11.40 -13.85 -6.15
C ALA A 265 -10.48 -14.78 -6.93
N LEU A 266 -10.04 -14.39 -8.13
CA LEU A 266 -9.13 -15.18 -8.94
C LEU A 266 -7.80 -15.43 -8.23
N TRP A 267 -7.27 -14.43 -7.52
CA TRP A 267 -6.05 -14.59 -6.75
C TRP A 267 -6.22 -15.57 -5.57
N LEU A 268 -7.30 -15.46 -4.78
CA LEU A 268 -7.58 -16.37 -3.66
C LEU A 268 -7.75 -17.84 -4.08
N PHE A 269 -8.26 -18.05 -5.30
CA PHE A 269 -8.54 -19.38 -5.88
C PHE A 269 -7.52 -19.80 -6.94
N GLN A 270 -6.30 -19.27 -6.91
CA GLN A 270 -5.22 -19.62 -7.83
C GLN A 270 -4.83 -21.12 -7.77
N ASP A 271 -5.16 -21.82 -6.69
CA ASP A 271 -5.00 -23.29 -6.60
C ASP A 271 -5.72 -24.03 -7.75
N PHE A 272 -6.79 -23.45 -8.30
CA PHE A 272 -7.55 -23.99 -9.43
C PHE A 272 -7.05 -23.50 -10.80
N LYS A 273 -5.82 -22.98 -10.91
CA LYS A 273 -5.25 -22.44 -12.17
C LYS A 273 -5.28 -23.39 -13.37
N SER A 274 -5.30 -24.71 -13.13
CA SER A 274 -5.37 -25.72 -14.20
C SER A 274 -6.77 -25.85 -14.78
N ASN A 275 -7.81 -25.44 -14.04
CA ASN A 275 -9.20 -25.53 -14.47
C ASN A 275 -9.47 -24.58 -15.65
N LYS A 276 -10.17 -25.08 -16.67
CA LYS A 276 -10.59 -24.29 -17.83
C LYS A 276 -11.41 -23.08 -17.41
N PHE A 277 -12.32 -23.23 -16.45
CA PHE A 277 -13.16 -22.13 -15.96
C PHE A 277 -12.32 -21.00 -15.36
N HIS A 278 -11.27 -21.32 -14.59
CA HIS A 278 -10.40 -20.29 -14.01
C HIS A 278 -9.71 -19.47 -15.11
N LYS A 279 -9.22 -20.12 -16.17
CA LYS A 279 -8.60 -19.44 -17.32
C LYS A 279 -9.58 -18.55 -18.08
N ILE A 280 -10.79 -19.06 -18.32
CA ILE A 280 -11.86 -18.29 -18.97
C ILE A 280 -12.22 -17.06 -18.13
N SER A 281 -12.44 -17.23 -16.83
CA SER A 281 -12.72 -16.11 -15.92
C SER A 281 -11.59 -15.09 -15.89
N LEU A 282 -10.32 -15.54 -15.88
CA LEU A 282 -9.16 -14.64 -15.95
C LEU A 282 -9.12 -13.85 -17.26
N PHE A 283 -9.39 -14.50 -18.39
CA PHE A 283 -9.46 -13.84 -19.70
C PHE A 283 -10.59 -12.80 -19.74
N LEU A 284 -11.80 -13.17 -19.31
CA LEU A 284 -12.95 -12.27 -19.26
C LEU A 284 -12.69 -11.07 -18.35
N LEU A 285 -12.07 -11.30 -17.18
CA LEU A 285 -11.75 -10.25 -16.25
C LEU A 285 -10.67 -9.30 -16.79
N LEU A 286 -9.64 -9.85 -17.44
CA LEU A 286 -8.60 -9.05 -18.10
C LEU A 286 -9.19 -8.22 -19.24
N PHE A 287 -10.04 -8.81 -20.08
CA PHE A 287 -10.76 -8.09 -21.13
C PHE A 287 -11.62 -6.97 -20.54
N SER A 288 -12.39 -7.26 -19.49
CA SER A 288 -13.24 -6.27 -18.81
C SER A 288 -12.40 -5.14 -18.21
N ASN A 289 -11.21 -5.45 -17.68
CA ASN A 289 -10.27 -4.45 -17.17
C ASN A 289 -9.73 -3.56 -18.29
N ILE A 290 -9.40 -4.11 -19.47
CA ILE A 290 -8.99 -3.33 -20.64
C ILE A 290 -10.11 -2.38 -21.08
N VAL A 291 -11.34 -2.87 -21.16
CA VAL A 291 -12.50 -2.04 -21.55
C VAL A 291 -12.69 -0.90 -20.55
N TRP A 292 -12.68 -1.21 -19.25
CA TRP A 292 -12.88 -0.21 -18.20
C TRP A 292 -11.73 0.81 -18.13
N THR A 293 -10.47 0.37 -18.27
CA THR A 293 -9.33 1.28 -18.31
C THR A 293 -9.32 2.14 -19.57
N THR A 294 -9.76 1.61 -20.72
CA THR A 294 -9.94 2.40 -21.95
C THR A 294 -11.04 3.46 -21.76
N TYR A 295 -12.14 3.10 -21.08
CA TYR A 295 -13.17 4.06 -20.68
C TYR A 295 -12.57 5.18 -19.80
N LEU A 296 -11.80 4.84 -18.76
CA LEU A 296 -11.12 5.84 -17.93
C LEU A 296 -10.18 6.73 -18.75
N ILE A 297 -9.40 6.17 -19.67
CA ILE A 297 -8.49 6.92 -20.54
C ILE A 297 -9.26 7.81 -21.53
N ASN A 298 -10.47 7.44 -21.92
CA ASN A 298 -11.31 8.29 -22.74
C ASN A 298 -11.89 9.46 -21.91
N THR A 299 -12.39 9.18 -20.71
CA THR A 299 -12.87 10.19 -19.75
C THR A 299 -11.75 11.17 -19.42
N TYR A 300 -10.53 10.67 -19.11
CA TYR A 300 -9.26 11.08 -19.75
C TYR A 300 -9.20 12.43 -20.44
N ILE A 301 -9.09 12.20 -21.73
CA ILE A 301 -8.84 13.09 -22.83
C ILE A 301 -9.99 14.08 -22.99
N ILE A 302 -11.22 13.69 -22.62
CA ILE A 302 -12.42 14.53 -22.75
C ILE A 302 -12.61 15.44 -21.51
N ASN A 303 -11.77 15.33 -20.48
CA ASN A 303 -11.90 16.05 -19.19
C ASN A 303 -13.20 15.75 -18.43
N GLY A 304 -13.78 14.55 -18.62
CA GLY A 304 -15.10 14.18 -18.05
C GLY A 304 -15.15 13.96 -16.54
N TRP A 305 -14.04 14.15 -15.84
CA TRP A 305 -13.80 13.82 -14.43
C TRP A 305 -13.65 14.99 -13.50
N VAL A 306 -13.51 16.21 -14.03
CA VAL A 306 -13.62 17.41 -13.21
C VAL A 306 -15.10 17.67 -13.04
N ILE A 307 -15.69 17.04 -12.03
CA ILE A 307 -17.03 17.37 -11.58
C ILE A 307 -16.83 18.38 -10.46
N ALA A 308 -17.15 19.63 -10.76
CA ALA A 308 -17.27 20.71 -9.79
C ALA A 308 -18.44 20.45 -8.84
#